data_AF-A0A939ZWN3-F1
#
_entry.id   AF-A0A939ZWN3-F1
#
_cell.length_a   1.000
_cell.length_b   1.000
_cell.length_c   1.000
_cell.angle_alpha   90.00
_cell.angle_beta   90.00
_cell.angle_gamma   90.00
#
_symmetry.space_group_name_H-M   'P 1'
#
loop_
_entity.id
_entity.type
_entity.pdbx_description
1 polymer ?
#
loop_
_entity_poly.entity_id
_entity_poly.type
_entity_poly.pdbx_seq_one_letter_code
_entity_poly.pdbx_strand_id
1 'polypeptide(L)'
;MHFIFFGPSSDNAKDLVRQAYEQVRHTNNFNWTFIFILAVVFYVYWTEIKNKNWDALIAGVALYSVHWLYEIMNAVIGYATGYPLWCVSGNSTTFILLIGVSWELSMMFSMAGIISYKMLGDNPDKLVINKGKFKISMRLVGAIGMAALFALIESFLAGTENGSFIWVYPWWGVILV
;
A
#
# COMPACT_ATOMS: atom_id res chain seq x y z
N MET A 1 6.97 10.29 -22.93
CA MET A 1 6.57 9.72 -21.63
C MET A 1 5.67 8.53 -21.92
N HIS A 2 6.17 7.30 -21.76
CA HIS A 2 5.37 6.09 -21.97
C HIS A 2 5.18 5.43 -20.62
N PHE A 3 3.95 5.51 -20.08
CA PHE A 3 3.60 4.79 -18.86
C PHE A 3 3.56 3.29 -19.17
N ILE A 4 4.32 2.51 -18.39
CA ILE A 4 4.32 1.04 -18.49
C ILE A 4 3.35 0.53 -17.42
N PHE A 5 2.17 0.10 -17.85
CA PHE A 5 1.09 -0.34 -16.96
C PHE A 5 1.09 -1.85 -16.68
N PHE A 6 2.16 -2.55 -17.03
CA PHE A 6 2.28 -4.01 -16.95
C PHE A 6 3.66 -4.43 -16.46
N GLY A 7 3.75 -5.52 -15.70
CA GLY A 7 5.04 -6.12 -15.37
C GLY A 7 5.70 -6.68 -16.64
N PRO A 8 6.80 -6.10 -17.13
CA PRO A 8 7.25 -6.41 -18.49
C PRO A 8 7.99 -7.77 -18.59
N SER A 9 8.22 -8.47 -17.47
CA SER A 9 9.16 -9.60 -17.38
C SER A 9 10.57 -9.30 -17.92
N SER A 10 10.87 -8.02 -18.15
CA SER A 10 12.07 -7.57 -18.85
C SER A 10 13.28 -7.61 -17.94
N ASP A 11 14.46 -7.72 -18.55
CA ASP A 11 15.72 -7.70 -17.80
C ASP A 11 15.90 -6.37 -17.05
N ASN A 12 15.40 -5.26 -17.62
CA ASN A 12 15.37 -3.96 -16.93
C ASN A 12 14.58 -4.01 -15.60
N ALA A 13 13.38 -4.61 -15.59
CA ALA A 13 12.59 -4.72 -14.36
C ALA A 13 13.29 -5.61 -13.31
N LYS A 14 13.94 -6.69 -13.77
CA LYS A 14 14.73 -7.58 -12.91
C LYS A 14 15.97 -6.89 -12.33
N ASP A 15 16.64 -6.05 -13.11
CA ASP A 15 17.79 -5.28 -12.66
C ASP A 15 17.41 -4.21 -11.63
N LEU A 16 16.26 -3.56 -11.81
CA LEU A 16 15.71 -2.64 -10.81
C LEU A 16 15.44 -3.34 -9.47
N VAL A 17 14.91 -4.56 -9.49
CA VAL A 17 14.72 -5.36 -8.26
C VAL A 17 16.06 -5.69 -7.60
N ARG A 18 17.09 -6.04 -8.37
CA ARG A 18 18.44 -6.29 -7.82
C ARG A 18 19.00 -5.06 -7.12
N GLN A 19 18.89 -3.89 -7.75
CA GLN A 19 19.30 -2.62 -7.15
C GLN A 19 18.50 -2.31 -5.88
N ALA A 20 17.20 -2.59 -5.87
CA ALA A 20 16.37 -2.36 -4.69
C ALA A 20 16.78 -3.26 -3.51
N TYR A 21 17.20 -4.51 -3.73
CA TYR A 21 17.73 -5.37 -2.68
C TYR A 21 18.98 -4.78 -2.01
N GLU A 22 19.87 -4.15 -2.78
CA GLU A 22 21.05 -3.43 -2.28
C GLU A 22 20.71 -2.14 -1.54
N GLN A 23 19.45 -1.70 -1.55
CA GLN A 23 18.97 -0.49 -0.88
C GLN A 23 18.07 -0.78 0.32
N VAL A 24 17.64 -2.04 0.52
CA VAL A 24 16.85 -2.46 1.69
C VAL A 24 17.60 -2.08 2.96
N ARG A 25 16.98 -1.24 3.78
CA ARG A 25 17.50 -0.73 5.06
C ARG A 25 18.79 0.09 4.97
N HIS A 26 19.16 0.58 3.78
CA HIS A 26 20.25 1.54 3.63
C HIS A 26 19.78 2.95 3.99
N THR A 27 20.66 3.72 4.64
CA THR A 27 20.34 5.08 5.13
C THR A 27 20.80 6.21 4.20
N ASN A 28 21.27 5.88 2.99
CA ASN A 28 21.84 6.87 2.06
C ASN A 28 20.81 7.93 1.60
N ASN A 29 19.53 7.55 1.54
CA ASN A 29 18.42 8.45 1.15
C ASN A 29 17.64 9.01 2.36
N PHE A 30 18.15 8.77 3.58
CA PHE A 30 17.47 9.17 4.80
C PHE A 30 17.40 10.70 4.91
N ASN A 31 16.20 11.23 5.20
CA ASN A 31 15.94 12.66 5.24
C ASN A 31 14.83 13.00 6.26
N TRP A 32 14.68 14.28 6.56
CA TRP A 32 13.81 14.78 7.63
C TRP A 32 12.31 14.51 7.44
N THR A 33 11.85 14.19 6.21
CA THR A 33 10.44 13.81 6.00
C THR A 33 10.06 12.56 6.79
N PHE A 34 11.03 11.70 7.13
CA PHE A 34 10.84 10.53 7.97
C PHE A 34 10.13 10.88 9.28
N ILE A 35 10.67 11.85 10.02
CA ILE A 35 10.16 12.27 11.33
C ILE A 35 8.86 13.06 11.17
N PHE A 36 8.74 13.87 10.12
CA PHE A 36 7.51 14.61 9.86
C PHE A 36 6.31 13.67 9.64
N ILE A 37 6.48 12.64 8.81
CA ILE A 37 5.44 11.63 8.57
C ILE A 37 5.10 10.89 9.87
N LEU A 38 6.10 10.54 10.69
CA LEU A 38 5.85 9.92 12.00
C LEU A 38 4.99 10.81 12.91
N ALA A 39 5.29 12.11 12.95
CA ALA A 39 4.52 13.06 13.74
C ALA A 39 3.05 13.15 13.28
N VAL A 40 2.80 13.10 11.96
CA VAL A 40 1.44 13.05 11.41
C VAL A 40 0.71 11.78 11.84
N VAL A 41 1.36 10.62 11.76
CA VAL A 41 0.77 9.35 12.22
C VAL A 41 0.39 9.44 13.70
N PHE A 42 1.29 9.92 14.56
CA PHE A 42 0.97 10.09 15.98
C PHE A 42 -0.17 11.06 16.21
N TYR A 43 -0.20 12.19 15.51
CA TYR A 43 -1.29 13.16 15.61
C TYR A 43 -2.64 12.52 15.27
N VAL A 44 -2.73 11.73 14.20
CA VAL A 44 -3.94 11.01 13.80
C VAL A 44 -4.38 10.03 14.89
N TYR A 45 -3.48 9.15 15.33
CA TYR A 45 -3.82 8.16 16.36
C TYR A 45 -4.23 8.81 17.68
N TRP A 46 -3.53 9.85 18.13
CA TRP A 46 -3.86 10.54 19.38
C TRP A 46 -5.19 11.28 19.29
N THR A 47 -5.53 11.81 18.11
CA THR A 47 -6.84 12.42 17.85
C THR A 47 -7.96 11.39 17.98
N GLU A 48 -7.82 10.20 17.40
CA GLU A 48 -8.82 9.13 17.54
C GLU A 48 -8.95 8.64 18.98
N ILE A 49 -7.83 8.48 19.70
CA ILE A 49 -7.82 8.10 21.12
C ILE A 49 -8.54 9.15 21.97
N LYS A 50 -8.24 10.44 21.77
CA LYS A 50 -8.87 11.54 22.50
C LYS A 50 -10.39 11.58 22.27
N ASN A 51 -10.82 11.29 21.04
CA ASN A 51 -12.23 11.22 20.68
C ASN A 51 -12.90 9.89 21.06
N LYS A 52 -12.15 8.96 21.69
CA LYS A 52 -12.61 7.60 22.03
C LYS A 52 -13.16 6.83 20.82
N ASN A 53 -12.62 7.11 19.63
CA ASN A 53 -13.03 6.46 18.39
C ASN A 53 -12.27 5.15 18.20
N TRP A 54 -12.62 4.16 19.02
CA TRP A 54 -11.96 2.86 19.03
C TRP A 54 -12.16 2.08 17.74
N ASP A 55 -13.32 2.23 17.10
CA ASP A 55 -13.63 1.56 15.83
C ASP A 55 -12.67 1.99 14.72
N ALA A 56 -12.37 3.29 14.63
CA ALA A 56 -11.39 3.80 13.67
C ALA A 56 -9.98 3.26 13.97
N LEU A 57 -9.58 3.24 15.24
CA LEU A 57 -8.28 2.72 15.65
C LEU A 57 -8.13 1.24 15.33
N ILE A 58 -9.16 0.44 15.61
CA ILE A 58 -9.21 -0.99 15.26
C ILE A 58 -9.13 -1.17 13.74
N ALA A 59 -9.88 -0.37 12.96
CA ALA A 59 -9.80 -0.42 11.49
C ALA A 59 -8.38 -0.10 10.98
N GLY A 60 -7.72 0.91 11.56
CA GLY A 60 -6.33 1.25 11.30
C GLY A 60 -5.37 0.09 11.54
N VAL A 61 -5.37 -0.43 12.77
CA VAL A 61 -4.50 -1.55 13.18
C VAL A 61 -4.79 -2.80 12.35
N ALA A 62 -6.06 -3.09 12.07
CA ALA A 62 -6.46 -4.27 11.29
C ALA A 62 -5.88 -4.21 9.87
N LEU A 63 -6.09 -3.11 9.14
CA LEU A 63 -5.57 -2.98 7.78
C LEU A 63 -4.03 -2.93 7.77
N TYR A 64 -3.41 -2.25 8.74
CA TYR A 64 -1.96 -2.19 8.84
C TYR A 64 -1.33 -3.56 9.12
N SER A 65 -1.98 -4.38 9.94
CA SER A 65 -1.53 -5.76 10.22
C SER A 65 -1.61 -6.64 8.97
N VAL A 66 -2.70 -6.51 8.20
CA VAL A 66 -2.86 -7.22 6.92
C VAL A 66 -1.81 -6.76 5.91
N HIS A 67 -1.54 -5.46 5.82
CA HIS A 67 -0.48 -4.92 4.97
C HIS A 67 0.87 -5.56 5.32
N TRP A 68 1.28 -5.54 6.59
CA TRP A 68 2.53 -6.18 7.01
C TRP A 68 2.57 -7.68 6.73
N LEU A 69 1.46 -8.40 6.87
CA LEU A 69 1.39 -9.82 6.50
C LEU A 69 1.76 -10.01 5.01
N TYR A 70 1.15 -9.23 4.11
CA TYR A 70 1.43 -9.31 2.68
C TYR A 70 2.87 -8.88 2.34
N GLU A 71 3.41 -7.86 2.99
CA GLU A 71 4.80 -7.42 2.75
C GLU A 71 5.83 -8.44 3.23
N ILE A 72 5.58 -9.11 4.36
CA ILE A 72 6.42 -10.21 4.82
C ILE A 72 6.33 -11.38 3.85
N MET A 73 5.12 -11.78 3.45
CA MET A 73 4.93 -12.85 2.45
C MET A 73 5.61 -12.52 1.12
N ASN A 74 5.47 -11.28 0.65
CA ASN A 74 6.10 -10.78 -0.56
C ASN A 74 7.64 -10.88 -0.48
N ALA A 75 8.23 -10.49 0.65
CA ALA A 75 9.67 -10.63 0.89
C ALA A 75 10.12 -12.10 0.93
N VAL A 76 9.34 -12.98 1.56
CA VAL A 76 9.60 -14.44 1.59
C VAL A 76 9.54 -15.03 0.19
N ILE A 77 8.52 -14.67 -0.60
CA ILE A 77 8.40 -15.08 -2.01
C ILE A 77 9.62 -14.60 -2.78
N GLY A 78 10.00 -13.32 -2.65
CA GLY A 78 11.17 -12.76 -3.32
C GLY A 78 12.46 -13.48 -3.00
N TYR A 79 12.66 -13.88 -1.74
CA TYR A 79 13.80 -14.70 -1.33
C TYR A 79 13.75 -16.12 -1.94
N ALA A 80 12.57 -16.76 -1.96
CA ALA A 80 12.41 -18.14 -2.40
C ALA A 80 12.42 -18.31 -3.94
N THR A 81 11.87 -17.35 -4.69
CA THR A 81 11.70 -17.42 -6.16
C THR A 81 12.70 -16.55 -6.92
N GLY A 82 13.44 -15.70 -6.22
CA GLY A 82 14.40 -14.73 -6.79
C GLY A 82 13.80 -13.35 -7.10
N TYR A 83 12.45 -13.23 -7.17
CA TYR A 83 11.78 -11.95 -7.46
C TYR A 83 10.51 -11.80 -6.61
N PRO A 84 10.32 -10.66 -5.92
CA PRO A 84 9.11 -10.41 -5.16
C PRO A 84 7.93 -10.16 -6.11
N LEU A 85 6.70 -10.30 -5.60
CA LEU A 85 5.48 -9.98 -6.34
C LEU A 85 5.43 -8.49 -6.72
N TRP A 86 5.89 -7.61 -5.81
CA TRP A 86 6.09 -6.18 -6.04
C TRP A 86 7.32 -5.68 -5.29
N CYS A 87 7.89 -4.57 -5.74
CA CYS A 87 9.08 -3.98 -5.14
C CYS A 87 9.01 -2.45 -5.16
N VAL A 88 9.59 -1.80 -4.16
CA VAL A 88 9.83 -0.35 -4.16
C VAL A 88 11.28 -0.05 -4.53
N SER A 89 11.54 1.09 -5.18
CA SER A 89 12.90 1.56 -5.50
C SER A 89 13.39 2.57 -4.47
N GLY A 90 14.69 2.58 -4.15
CA GLY A 90 15.28 3.59 -3.28
C GLY A 90 15.26 4.99 -3.89
N ASN A 91 15.08 5.11 -5.22
CA ASN A 91 14.96 6.39 -5.90
C ASN A 91 13.69 7.18 -5.51
N SER A 92 12.70 6.52 -4.91
CA SER A 92 11.39 7.10 -4.57
C SER A 92 11.08 7.09 -3.08
N THR A 93 12.05 6.77 -2.21
CA THR A 93 11.83 6.67 -0.76
C THR A 93 13.02 7.08 0.08
N THR A 94 12.70 7.56 1.27
CA THR A 94 13.64 7.84 2.36
C THR A 94 14.28 6.57 2.94
N PHE A 95 13.53 5.47 3.03
CA PHE A 95 14.00 4.22 3.65
C PHE A 95 13.15 3.02 3.23
N ILE A 96 13.80 1.94 2.79
CA ILE A 96 13.13 0.67 2.45
C ILE A 96 13.14 -0.24 3.68
N LEU A 97 11.97 -0.64 4.17
CA LEU A 97 11.83 -1.51 5.35
C LEU A 97 12.01 -2.99 4.97
N LEU A 98 11.29 -3.40 3.90
CA LEU A 98 11.37 -4.68 3.22
C LEU A 98 11.29 -4.41 1.71
N ILE A 99 11.69 -5.37 0.88
CA ILE A 99 11.80 -5.20 -0.58
C ILE A 99 10.52 -4.63 -1.25
N GLY A 100 9.34 -4.91 -0.70
CA GLY A 100 8.05 -4.40 -1.19
C GLY A 100 7.50 -3.14 -0.52
N VAL A 101 8.08 -2.70 0.61
CA VAL A 101 7.52 -1.62 1.44
C VAL A 101 8.56 -0.62 1.91
N SER A 102 8.31 0.64 1.55
CA SER A 102 9.04 1.80 2.05
C SER A 102 8.46 2.34 3.35
N TRP A 103 9.21 3.22 4.01
CA TRP A 103 8.76 3.99 5.17
C TRP A 103 7.48 4.77 4.87
N GLU A 104 7.45 5.53 3.79
CA GLU A 104 6.29 6.36 3.42
C GLU A 104 5.06 5.51 3.15
N LEU A 105 5.25 4.37 2.47
CA LEU A 105 4.16 3.44 2.18
C LEU A 105 3.63 2.78 3.46
N SER A 106 4.52 2.31 4.34
CA SER A 106 4.14 1.74 5.64
C SER A 106 3.39 2.74 6.51
N MET A 107 3.84 4.00 6.57
CA MET A 107 3.15 5.05 7.34
C MET A 107 1.78 5.38 6.74
N MET A 108 1.65 5.39 5.41
CA MET A 108 0.36 5.55 4.73
C MET A 108 -0.60 4.42 5.12
N PHE A 109 -0.18 3.15 5.03
CA PHE A 109 -1.02 2.01 5.41
C PHE A 109 -1.36 1.96 6.90
N SER A 110 -0.50 2.52 7.76
CA SER A 110 -0.82 2.68 9.19
C SER A 110 -2.03 3.60 9.44
N MET A 111 -2.31 4.52 8.52
CA MET A 111 -3.46 5.43 8.59
C MET A 111 -4.60 5.04 7.65
N ALA A 112 -4.33 4.25 6.61
CA ALA A 112 -5.30 3.90 5.57
C ALA A 112 -6.58 3.27 6.13
N GLY A 113 -6.48 2.44 7.17
CA GLY A 113 -7.66 1.83 7.81
C GLY A 113 -8.52 2.85 8.56
N ILE A 114 -7.89 3.81 9.26
CA ILE A 114 -8.58 4.92 9.93
C ILE A 114 -9.29 5.79 8.90
N ILE A 115 -8.60 6.14 7.81
CA ILE A 115 -9.16 6.95 6.72
C ILE A 115 -10.35 6.24 6.07
N SER A 116 -10.18 4.96 5.72
CA SER A 116 -11.22 4.15 5.09
C SER A 116 -12.46 4.06 5.97
N TYR A 117 -12.29 3.89 7.30
CA TYR A 117 -13.40 3.87 8.24
C TYR A 117 -14.14 5.21 8.28
N LYS A 118 -13.42 6.33 8.37
CA LYS A 118 -14.03 7.68 8.38
C LYS A 118 -14.77 8.00 7.08
N MET A 119 -14.30 7.48 5.94
CA MET A 119 -14.97 7.66 4.64
C MET A 119 -16.33 6.94 4.55
N LEU A 120 -16.64 5.99 5.44
CA LEU A 120 -17.96 5.35 5.49
C LEU A 120 -19.08 6.31 5.98
N GLY A 121 -18.71 7.43 6.61
CA GLY A 121 -19.64 8.41 7.15
C GLY A 121 -20.37 7.93 8.41
N ASP A 122 -21.46 8.62 8.76
CA ASP A 122 -22.13 8.47 10.06
C ASP A 122 -22.91 7.15 10.24
N ASN A 123 -23.16 6.40 9.16
CA ASN A 123 -23.91 5.15 9.22
C ASN A 123 -23.21 4.01 8.46
N PRO A 124 -22.11 3.48 9.00
CA PRO A 124 -21.31 2.43 8.36
C PRO A 124 -22.07 1.10 8.23
N ASP A 125 -23.10 0.87 9.05
CA ASP A 125 -23.91 -0.37 9.04
C ASP A 125 -25.10 -0.31 8.09
N LYS A 126 -25.30 0.82 7.40
CA LYS A 126 -26.35 0.96 6.39
C LYS A 126 -26.21 -0.09 5.30
N LEU A 127 -27.31 -0.75 4.95
CA LEU A 127 -27.39 -1.57 3.75
C LEU A 127 -27.66 -0.68 2.54
N VAL A 128 -26.75 -0.72 1.57
CA VAL A 128 -26.87 0.02 0.30
C VAL A 128 -27.82 -0.69 -0.65
N ILE A 129 -27.73 -2.02 -0.70
CA ILE A 129 -28.68 -2.87 -1.43
C ILE A 129 -29.29 -3.85 -0.44
N ASN A 130 -30.62 -3.92 -0.42
CA ASN A 130 -31.38 -4.85 0.41
C ASN A 130 -32.51 -5.46 -0.44
N LYS A 131 -32.17 -6.47 -1.25
CA LYS A 131 -33.12 -7.20 -2.10
C LYS A 131 -33.15 -8.68 -1.71
N GLY A 132 -34.06 -9.04 -0.81
CA GLY A 132 -34.25 -10.43 -0.36
C GLY A 132 -33.00 -11.02 0.27
N LYS A 133 -32.40 -12.04 -0.37
CA LYS A 133 -31.16 -12.68 0.07
C LYS A 133 -29.90 -11.87 -0.26
N PHE A 134 -29.98 -10.90 -1.16
CA PHE A 134 -28.85 -10.08 -1.57
C PHE A 134 -28.79 -8.80 -0.73
N LYS A 135 -27.85 -8.75 0.22
CA LYS A 135 -27.60 -7.63 1.12
C LYS A 135 -26.17 -7.14 0.93
N ILE A 136 -26.01 -5.87 0.56
CA ILE A 136 -24.70 -5.22 0.47
C ILE A 136 -24.64 -4.13 1.53
N SER A 137 -23.65 -4.19 2.42
CA SER A 137 -23.40 -3.17 3.44
C SER A 137 -22.57 -2.02 2.89
N MET A 138 -22.72 -0.83 3.48
CA MET A 138 -21.88 0.33 3.20
C MET A 138 -20.40 0.01 3.45
N ARG A 139 -20.09 -0.79 4.48
CA ARG A 139 -18.73 -1.29 4.73
C ARG A 139 -18.13 -2.02 3.54
N LEU A 140 -18.89 -2.91 2.89
CA LEU A 140 -18.41 -3.64 1.72
C LEU A 140 -18.21 -2.72 0.51
N VAL A 141 -19.14 -1.79 0.28
CA VAL A 141 -19.00 -0.79 -0.79
C VAL A 141 -17.76 0.08 -0.56
N GLY A 142 -17.55 0.56 0.66
CA GLY A 142 -16.39 1.35 1.03
C GLY A 142 -15.08 0.57 0.90
N ALA A 143 -15.05 -0.71 1.31
CA ALA A 143 -13.88 -1.56 1.16
C ALA A 143 -13.52 -1.78 -0.32
N ILE A 144 -14.51 -2.07 -1.18
CA ILE A 144 -14.29 -2.22 -2.63
C ILE A 144 -13.83 -0.89 -3.24
N GLY A 145 -14.48 0.22 -2.87
CA GLY A 145 -14.10 1.55 -3.37
C GLY A 145 -12.67 1.94 -2.99
N MET A 146 -12.26 1.67 -1.75
CA MET A 146 -10.89 1.92 -1.31
C MET A 146 -9.88 0.97 -1.95
N ALA A 147 -10.20 -0.31 -2.09
CA ALA A 147 -9.35 -1.25 -2.81
C ALA A 147 -9.14 -0.81 -4.28
N ALA A 148 -10.21 -0.37 -4.95
CA ALA A 148 -10.12 0.15 -6.31
C ALA A 148 -9.27 1.43 -6.37
N LEU A 149 -9.45 2.36 -5.43
CA LEU A 149 -8.65 3.58 -5.37
C LEU A 149 -7.16 3.28 -5.16
N PHE A 150 -6.82 2.40 -4.23
CA PHE A 150 -5.42 2.02 -3.99
C PHE A 150 -4.83 1.27 -5.18
N ALA A 151 -5.58 0.35 -5.80
CA ALA A 151 -5.12 -0.32 -7.02
C ALA A 151 -4.82 0.67 -8.15
N LEU A 152 -5.64 1.72 -8.31
CA LEU A 152 -5.40 2.79 -9.30
C LEU A 152 -4.14 3.61 -8.96
N ILE A 153 -3.93 3.95 -7.69
CA ILE A 153 -2.75 4.69 -7.24
C ILE A 153 -1.49 3.84 -7.43
N GLU A 154 -1.51 2.56 -7.04
CA GLU A 154 -0.40 1.62 -7.25
C GLU A 154 -0.08 1.43 -8.73
N SER A 155 -1.12 1.33 -9.56
CA SER A 155 -0.98 1.28 -11.02
C SER A 155 -0.30 2.52 -11.59
N PHE A 156 -0.63 3.70 -11.06
CA PHE A 156 0.06 4.94 -11.43
C PHE A 156 1.53 4.93 -10.99
N LEU A 157 1.81 4.50 -9.76
CA LEU A 157 3.18 4.38 -9.23
C LEU A 157 4.01 3.35 -10.01
N ALA A 158 3.40 2.26 -10.47
CA ALA A 158 4.05 1.26 -11.30
C ALA A 158 4.41 1.80 -12.69
N GLY A 159 3.61 2.74 -13.20
CA GLY A 159 3.84 3.38 -14.48
C GLY A 159 4.88 4.50 -14.48
N THR A 160 5.44 4.89 -13.32
CA THR A 160 6.40 6.00 -13.27
C THR A 160 7.78 5.60 -13.80
N GLU A 161 8.43 6.48 -14.55
CA GLU A 161 9.72 6.20 -15.20
C GLU A 161 10.87 6.00 -14.20
N ASN A 162 10.75 6.53 -12.98
CA ASN A 162 11.73 6.32 -11.91
C ASN A 162 11.62 4.94 -11.22
N GLY A 163 10.66 4.10 -11.65
CA GLY A 163 10.42 2.78 -11.07
C GLY A 163 10.00 2.86 -9.60
N SER A 164 9.11 3.80 -9.26
CA SER A 164 8.70 3.99 -7.86
C SER A 164 8.09 2.72 -7.26
N PHE A 165 7.33 2.01 -8.09
CA PHE A 165 6.80 0.69 -7.81
C PHE A 165 7.15 -0.23 -8.99
N ILE A 166 7.64 -1.42 -8.73
CA ILE A 166 8.20 -2.31 -9.75
C ILE A 166 7.40 -3.60 -9.75
N TRP A 167 6.87 -3.95 -10.93
CA TRP A 167 6.28 -5.24 -11.22
C TRP A 167 7.17 -6.04 -12.15
N VAL A 168 7.53 -7.25 -11.76
CA VAL A 168 8.31 -8.15 -12.62
C VAL A 168 7.38 -9.05 -13.43
N TYR A 169 6.34 -9.59 -12.79
CA TYR A 169 5.49 -10.61 -13.38
C TYR A 169 4.48 -10.05 -14.39
N PRO A 170 4.22 -10.75 -15.51
CA PRO A 170 3.42 -10.24 -16.62
C PRO A 170 1.92 -10.19 -16.36
N TRP A 171 1.43 -10.93 -15.37
CA TRP A 171 0.04 -10.87 -14.94
C TRP A 171 -0.27 -9.65 -14.05
N TRP A 172 0.75 -8.91 -13.62
CA TRP A 172 0.53 -7.61 -12.99
C TRP A 172 0.25 -6.57 -14.07
N GLY A 173 -0.90 -5.91 -13.98
CA GLY A 173 -1.19 -4.77 -14.83
C GLY A 173 -2.59 -4.19 -14.67
N VAL A 174 -2.81 -3.06 -15.33
CA VAL A 174 -4.03 -2.22 -15.18
C VAL A 174 -5.21 -2.72 -16.01
N ILE A 175 -4.94 -3.42 -17.11
CA ILE A 175 -5.96 -3.96 -18.03
C ILE A 175 -5.58 -5.42 -18.33
N LEU A 176 -6.50 -6.37 -18.32
CA LEU A 176 -6.16 -7.73 -18.77
C LEU A 176 -5.79 -7.68 -20.27
N VAL A 177 -4.54 -8.01 -20.61
CA VAL A 177 -4.08 -8.19 -22.00
C VAL A 177 -3.97 -9.68 -22.31
#